data_AF-A0A931PGS6-F1
#
_entry.id   AF-A0A931PGS6-F1
#
_cell.length_a   1.000
_cell.length_b   1.000
_cell.length_c   1.000
_cell.angle_alpha   90.00
_cell.angle_beta   90.00
_cell.angle_gamma   90.00
#
_symmetry.space_group_name_H-M   'P 1'
#
loop_
_entity.id
_entity.type
_entity.pdbx_description
1 polymer ?
#
loop_
_entity_poly.entity_id
_entity_poly.type
_entity_poly.pdbx_seq_one_letter_code
_entity_poly.pdbx_strand_id
1 'polypeptide(L)'
;MRGILTLLLAIFWAALVVMGLYAFRTIEPSGDGFTRGLNRLAAFFQWELGALLVAAVAWRVSRQSPRAPTRLIGRAPIILSGGFFLLVVVVYGGAVVWSRLG
;
A
#
# COMPACT_ATOMS: atom_id res chain seq x y z
N MET A 1 -1.38 -21.51 -15.37
CA MET A 1 -2.27 -20.95 -14.33
C MET A 1 -1.59 -19.92 -13.42
N ARG A 2 -0.49 -20.24 -12.71
CA ARG A 2 0.16 -19.30 -11.75
C ARG A 2 0.53 -17.92 -12.34
N GLY A 3 0.92 -17.85 -13.61
CA GLY A 3 1.25 -16.58 -14.29
C GLY A 3 0.06 -15.64 -14.42
N ILE A 4 -1.08 -16.16 -14.93
CA ILE A 4 -2.33 -15.40 -15.06
C ILE A 4 -2.83 -14.96 -13.70
N LEU A 5 -2.83 -15.85 -12.70
CA LEU A 5 -3.22 -15.51 -11.34
C LEU A 5 -2.36 -14.38 -10.75
N THR A 6 -1.03 -14.44 -10.95
CA THR A 6 -0.13 -13.38 -10.49
C THR A 6 -0.44 -12.04 -11.16
N LEU A 7 -0.75 -12.06 -12.47
CA LEU A 7 -1.13 -10.86 -13.19
C LEU A 7 -2.45 -10.28 -12.68
N LEU A 8 -3.47 -11.12 -12.46
CA LEU A 8 -4.76 -10.70 -11.90
C LEU A 8 -4.60 -10.09 -10.51
N LEU A 9 -3.77 -10.70 -9.65
CA LEU A 9 -3.46 -10.15 -8.32
C LEU A 9 -2.71 -8.82 -8.42
N ALA A 10 -1.80 -8.66 -9.38
CA ALA A 10 -1.09 -7.40 -9.60
C ALA A 10 -2.02 -6.29 -10.13
N ILE A 11 -2.95 -6.62 -11.02
CA ILE A 11 -3.98 -5.68 -11.50
C ILE A 11 -4.89 -5.28 -10.34
N PHE A 12 -5.33 -6.24 -9.53
CA PHE A 12 -6.18 -5.96 -8.38
C PHE A 12 -5.46 -5.09 -7.35
N TRP A 13 -4.19 -5.38 -7.06
CA TRP A 13 -3.33 -4.51 -6.25
C TRP A 13 -3.29 -3.08 -6.80
N ALA A 14 -3.03 -2.91 -8.10
CA ALA A 14 -2.96 -1.58 -8.71
C ALA A 14 -4.30 -0.84 -8.61
N ALA A 15 -5.43 -1.55 -8.77
CA ALA A 15 -6.75 -0.97 -8.60
C ALA A 15 -6.97 -0.48 -7.16
N LEU A 16 -6.53 -1.22 -6.14
CA LEU A 16 -6.63 -0.80 -4.73
C LEU A 16 -5.81 0.47 -4.46
N VAL A 17 -4.59 0.55 -5.01
CA VAL A 17 -3.75 1.77 -4.90
C VAL A 17 -4.44 2.97 -5.57
N VAL A 18 -4.96 2.78 -6.78
CA VAL A 18 -5.70 3.84 -7.49
C VAL A 18 -6.94 4.28 -6.70
N MET A 19 -7.68 3.33 -6.11
CA MET A 19 -8.83 3.62 -5.26
C MET A 19 -8.44 4.37 -3.99
N GLY A 20 -7.29 4.04 -3.38
CA GLY A 20 -6.75 4.79 -2.25
C GLY A 20 -6.49 6.24 -2.62
N LEU A 21 -5.74 6.49 -3.70
CA LEU A 21 -5.45 7.84 -4.19
C LEU A 21 -6.72 8.61 -4.56
N TYR A 22 -7.67 7.92 -5.20
CA TYR A 22 -8.97 8.50 -5.54
C TYR A 22 -9.76 8.88 -4.29
N ALA A 23 -9.84 8.01 -3.28
CA ALA A 23 -10.52 8.28 -2.02
C ALA A 23 -9.90 9.47 -1.29
N PHE A 24 -8.56 9.54 -1.23
CA PHE A 24 -7.86 10.66 -0.62
C PHE A 24 -8.21 12.01 -1.26
N ARG A 25 -8.39 12.03 -2.59
CA ARG A 25 -8.67 13.24 -3.37
C ARG A 25 -10.14 13.65 -3.35
N THR A 26 -11.06 12.69 -3.29
CA THR A 26 -12.49 12.93 -3.51
C THR A 26 -13.33 12.99 -2.24
N ILE A 27 -12.94 12.29 -1.18
CA ILE A 27 -13.66 12.38 0.11
C ILE A 27 -13.57 13.80 0.62
N GLU A 28 -14.67 14.42 1.05
CA GLU A 28 -14.63 15.75 1.64
C GLU A 28 -13.93 15.71 3.02
N PRO A 29 -13.07 16.69 3.37
CA PRO A 29 -12.39 16.66 4.65
C PRO A 29 -13.38 17.04 5.75
N SER A 30 -13.62 16.10 6.67
CA SER A 30 -14.47 16.31 7.83
C SER A 30 -13.64 16.55 9.10
N GLY A 31 -14.31 16.97 10.18
CA GLY A 31 -13.70 17.32 11.46
C GLY A 31 -13.25 18.79 11.53
N ASP A 32 -12.71 19.18 12.68
CA ASP A 32 -12.39 20.57 13.01
C ASP A 32 -10.91 20.76 13.37
N GLY A 33 -10.39 21.97 13.14
CA GLY A 33 -9.03 22.36 13.48
C GLY A 33 -7.97 21.39 12.93
N PHE A 34 -7.09 20.90 13.82
CA PHE A 34 -6.03 19.95 13.48
C PHE A 34 -6.54 18.60 12.95
N THR A 35 -7.76 18.18 13.31
CA THR A 35 -8.33 16.89 12.90
C THR A 35 -8.95 16.91 11.50
N ARG A 36 -9.08 18.10 10.90
CA ARG A 36 -9.71 18.28 9.60
C ARG A 36 -8.95 17.50 8.52
N GLY A 37 -9.63 16.56 7.87
CA GLY A 37 -9.06 15.75 6.80
C GLY A 37 -8.41 14.43 7.25
N LEU A 38 -8.41 14.10 8.54
CA LEU A 38 -7.98 12.77 9.02
C LEU A 38 -8.82 11.65 8.40
N ASN A 39 -10.09 11.91 8.09
CA ASN A 39 -10.97 10.95 7.42
C ASN A 39 -10.45 10.53 6.04
N ARG A 40 -9.87 11.47 5.27
CA ARG A 40 -9.25 11.19 3.96
C ARG A 40 -8.03 10.29 4.10
N LEU A 41 -7.18 10.59 5.08
CA LEU A 41 -5.99 9.79 5.38
C LEU A 41 -6.39 8.39 5.83
N ALA A 42 -7.37 8.27 6.73
CA ALA A 42 -7.87 6.98 7.19
C ALA A 42 -8.39 6.12 6.02
N ALA A 43 -9.21 6.71 5.15
CA ALA A 43 -9.72 6.02 3.97
C ALA A 43 -8.59 5.59 3.02
N PHE A 44 -7.62 6.47 2.77
CA PHE A 44 -6.43 6.15 1.97
C PHE A 44 -5.65 4.96 2.55
N PHE A 45 -5.29 5.01 3.82
CA PHE A 45 -4.55 3.94 4.49
C PHE A 45 -5.31 2.61 4.52
N GLN A 46 -6.65 2.65 4.60
CA GLN A 46 -7.48 1.45 4.52
C GLN A 46 -7.34 0.75 3.16
N TRP A 47 -7.36 1.51 2.05
CA TRP A 47 -7.13 0.95 0.71
C TRP A 47 -5.69 0.46 0.53
N GLU A 48 -4.70 1.21 1.00
CA GLU A 48 -3.29 0.82 0.90
C GLU A 48 -2.97 -0.42 1.74
N LEU A 49 -3.62 -0.60 2.89
CA LEU A 49 -3.49 -1.82 3.68
C LEU A 49 -4.05 -3.03 2.92
N GLY A 50 -5.21 -2.87 2.26
CA GLY A 50 -5.74 -3.87 1.35
C GLY A 50 -4.78 -4.19 0.21
N ALA A 51 -4.17 -3.17 -0.39
CA ALA A 51 -3.15 -3.34 -1.43
C ALA A 51 -1.95 -4.14 -0.90
N LEU A 52 -1.41 -3.82 0.29
CA LEU A 52 -0.32 -4.57 0.90
C LEU A 52 -0.65 -6.06 1.09
N LEU A 53 -1.86 -6.37 1.53
CA LEU A 53 -2.30 -7.76 1.70
C LEU A 53 -2.34 -8.50 0.36
N VAL A 54 -2.90 -7.89 -0.68
CA VAL A 54 -2.93 -8.48 -2.03
C VAL A 54 -1.52 -8.64 -2.59
N ALA A 55 -0.63 -7.66 -2.36
CA ALA A 55 0.76 -7.71 -2.74
C ALA A 55 1.51 -8.89 -2.09
N ALA A 56 1.27 -9.13 -0.80
CA ALA A 56 1.85 -10.27 -0.08
C ALA A 56 1.40 -11.62 -0.68
N VAL A 57 0.12 -11.74 -1.04
CA VAL A 57 -0.42 -12.93 -1.71
C VAL A 57 0.20 -13.10 -3.11
N ALA A 58 0.27 -12.03 -3.91
CA ALA A 58 0.90 -12.05 -5.23
C ALA A 58 2.36 -12.50 -5.18
N TRP A 59 3.12 -12.00 -4.21
CA TRP A 59 4.50 -12.42 -3.97
C TRP A 59 4.58 -13.89 -3.57
N ARG A 60 3.74 -14.32 -2.62
CA ARG A 60 3.70 -15.72 -2.15
C ARG A 60 3.41 -16.70 -3.29
N VAL A 61 2.48 -16.37 -4.17
CA VAL A 61 2.08 -17.20 -5.33
C VAL A 61 3.18 -17.23 -6.41
N SER A 62 3.83 -16.10 -6.66
CA SER A 62 4.79 -15.95 -7.75
C SER A 62 6.21 -16.41 -7.43
N ARG A 63 6.63 -16.41 -6.16
CA ARG A 63 8.04 -16.63 -5.76
C ARG A 63 8.65 -17.95 -6.20
N GLN A 64 7.84 -19.00 -6.39
CA GLN A 64 8.28 -20.33 -6.85
C GLN A 64 8.09 -20.54 -8.35
N SER A 65 7.69 -19.50 -9.10
CA SER A 65 7.50 -19.63 -10.55
C SER A 65 8.85 -19.80 -11.25
N PRO A 66 9.00 -20.77 -12.18
CA PRO A 66 10.23 -20.91 -12.97
C PRO A 66 10.42 -19.73 -13.94
N ARG A 67 9.34 -19.04 -14.31
CA ARG A 67 9.37 -17.88 -15.23
C ARG A 67 9.76 -16.60 -14.49
N ALA A 68 10.89 -16.00 -14.90
CA ALA A 68 11.39 -14.75 -14.32
C ALA A 68 10.36 -13.59 -14.37
N PRO A 69 9.63 -13.36 -15.48
CA PRO A 69 8.64 -12.27 -15.53
C PRO A 69 7.55 -12.42 -14.46
N THR A 70 7.07 -13.64 -14.23
CA THR A 70 6.05 -13.89 -13.18
C THR A 70 6.58 -13.56 -11.79
N ARG A 71 7.84 -13.90 -11.49
CA ARG A 71 8.46 -13.56 -10.19
C ARG A 71 8.60 -12.05 -10.01
N LEU A 72 8.97 -11.33 -11.07
CA LEU A 72 9.13 -9.87 -11.03
C LEU A 72 7.78 -9.18 -10.82
N ILE A 73 6.75 -9.56 -11.59
CA ILE A 73 5.39 -9.01 -11.48
C ILE A 73 4.84 -9.21 -10.08
N GLY A 74 5.02 -10.38 -9.46
CA GLY A 74 4.54 -10.60 -8.10
C GLY A 74 5.44 -10.00 -7.00
N ARG A 75 6.69 -9.64 -7.30
CA ARG A 75 7.59 -8.94 -6.37
C ARG A 75 7.37 -7.44 -6.33
N ALA A 76 7.06 -6.81 -7.46
CA ALA A 76 6.92 -5.35 -7.52
C ALA A 76 5.87 -4.80 -6.52
N PRO A 77 4.65 -5.37 -6.42
CA PRO A 77 3.65 -4.93 -5.46
C PRO A 77 4.14 -4.95 -4.01
N ILE A 78 4.83 -6.02 -3.58
CA ILE A 78 5.25 -6.15 -2.17
C ILE A 78 6.41 -5.20 -1.83
N ILE A 79 7.29 -4.92 -2.79
CA ILE A 79 8.36 -3.92 -2.62
C ILE A 79 7.74 -2.53 -2.51
N LEU A 80 6.77 -2.19 -3.36
CA LEU A 80 6.14 -0.87 -3.38
C LEU A 80 5.28 -0.64 -2.14
N SER A 81 4.31 -1.50 -1.86
CA SER A 81 3.45 -1.33 -0.67
C SER A 81 4.23 -1.54 0.62
N GLY A 82 5.11 -2.53 0.69
CA GLY A 82 5.95 -2.76 1.87
C GLY A 82 6.92 -1.61 2.12
N GLY A 83 7.56 -1.10 1.07
CA GLY A 83 8.43 0.07 1.15
C GLY A 83 7.69 1.33 1.57
N PHE A 84 6.47 1.54 1.04
CA PHE A 84 5.60 2.64 1.46
C PHE A 84 5.29 2.59 2.97
N PHE A 85 4.79 1.46 3.48
CA PHE A 85 4.49 1.34 4.91
C PHE A 85 5.73 1.43 5.80
N LEU A 86 6.87 0.87 5.35
CA LEU A 86 8.13 1.00 6.06
C LEU A 86 8.56 2.48 6.15
N LEU A 87 8.45 3.23 5.05
CA LEU A 87 8.74 4.66 5.02
C LEU A 87 7.83 5.43 5.99
N VAL A 88 6.53 5.14 6.01
CA VAL A 88 5.58 5.75 6.94
C VAL A 88 5.99 5.51 8.39
N VAL A 89 6.33 4.27 8.75
CA VAL A 89 6.78 3.92 10.10
C VAL A 89 8.07 4.65 10.47
N VAL A 90 9.05 4.68 9.57
CA VAL A 90 10.35 5.35 9.80
C VAL A 90 10.15 6.86 9.99
N VAL A 91 9.40 7.51 9.11
CA VAL A 91 9.17 8.96 9.17
C VAL A 91 8.38 9.33 10.42
N TYR A 92 7.27 8.63 10.69
CA TYR A 92 6.44 8.92 11.85
C TYR A 92 7.18 8.63 13.16
N GLY A 93 7.82 7.46 13.26
CA GLY A 93 8.61 7.07 14.43
C GLY A 93 9.78 8.03 14.68
N GLY A 94 10.48 8.44 13.62
CA GLY A 94 11.54 9.44 13.69
C GLY A 94 11.04 10.79 14.20
N ALA A 95 9.89 11.27 13.72
CA ALA A 95 9.28 12.50 14.21
C ALA A 95 8.90 12.41 15.69
N VAL A 96 8.33 11.29 16.12
CA VAL A 96 8.00 11.04 17.54
C VAL A 96 9.26 11.06 18.40
N VAL A 97 10.31 10.33 18.03
CA VAL A 97 11.58 10.31 18.77
C VAL A 97 12.19 11.72 18.84
N TRP A 98 12.22 12.44 17.72
CA TRP A 98 12.73 13.81 17.66
C TRP A 98 12.01 14.73 18.66
N SER A 99 10.67 14.69 18.69
CA SER A 99 9.85 15.48 19.62
C SER A 99 10.03 15.13 21.11
N ARG A 100 10.69 14.01 21.42
CA ARG A 100 10.99 13.60 22.81
C ARG A 100 12.41 13.97 23.23
N LEU A 101 13.29 14.25 22.27
CA LEU A 101 14.71 14.52 22.49
C LEU A 101 15.06 16.01 22.42
N GLY A 102 14.25 16.81 21.74
CA GLY A 102 14.33 18.29 21.73
C GLY A 102 13.30 18.91 22.65
#